data_AF-A0A1L9N6E1-F1
#
_entry.id   AF-A0A1L9N6E1-F1
#
_cell.length_a   1.000
_cell.length_b   1.000
_cell.length_c   1.000
_cell.angle_alpha   90.00
_cell.angle_beta   90.00
_cell.angle_gamma   90.00
#
_symmetry.space_group_name_H-M   'P 1'
#
loop_
_entity.id
_entity.type
_entity.pdbx_description
1 polymer ?
#
loop_
_entity_poly.entity_id
_entity_poly.type
_entity_poly.pdbx_seq_one_letter_code
_entity_poly.pdbx_strand_id
1 'polypeptide(L)'
;MRGIEALAFLAAIGAAHGQSTVGFGPYFSLGPTQSWIREANTTLVLPEAPSPQKDRLALWPGMGTSGGDLIQALAVSFSDPNSNCGASSGQWCTWASTLEGTQLGGKEVPASAGDKVTMHYKYNDSTGKYDQTVSINGEVVSTLSTSSGQAQGWGTAVECQDDACQSTAGAHKYLDTTIILNAEDNSFGDTLSINEASSSGLSTSDNGKTWTVSTININSHTYNL
;
A
#
# COMPACT_ATOMS: atom_id res chain seq x y z
N MET A 1 17.27 -18.67 26.10
CA MET A 1 17.42 -17.92 24.84
C MET A 1 16.03 -17.44 24.47
N ARG A 2 15.81 -16.13 24.60
CA ARG A 2 14.48 -15.51 24.53
C ARG A 2 14.00 -15.49 23.08
N GLY A 3 12.77 -15.97 22.87
CA GLY A 3 12.12 -15.99 21.57
C GLY A 3 11.98 -14.59 21.01
N ILE A 4 12.21 -14.47 19.71
CA ILE A 4 11.92 -13.28 18.93
C ILE A 4 10.41 -13.29 18.71
N GLU A 5 9.69 -12.47 19.47
CA GLU A 5 8.30 -12.16 19.18
C GLU A 5 8.26 -11.38 17.86
N ALA A 6 7.61 -11.95 16.84
CA ALA A 6 7.34 -11.26 15.59
C ALA A 6 6.41 -10.07 15.90
N LEU A 7 6.96 -8.86 15.89
CA LEU A 7 6.15 -7.65 15.86
C LEU A 7 5.43 -7.59 14.51
N ALA A 8 4.20 -8.08 14.48
CA ALA A 8 3.23 -7.65 13.48
C ALA A 8 3.03 -6.14 13.67
N PHE A 9 3.61 -5.32 12.81
CA PHE A 9 3.31 -3.90 12.73
C PHE A 9 1.91 -3.72 12.12
N LEU A 10 0.86 -3.99 12.91
CA LEU A 10 -0.37 -3.22 12.79
C LEU A 10 -0.11 -1.93 13.57
N ALA A 11 0.23 -0.85 12.86
CA ALA A 11 0.23 0.47 13.46
C ALA A 11 -1.22 0.83 13.81
N ALA A 12 -1.61 0.57 15.07
CA ALA A 12 -2.79 1.15 15.65
C ALA A 12 -2.52 2.64 15.89
N ILE A 13 -3.01 3.52 15.00
CA ILE A 13 -3.09 4.94 15.30
C ILE A 13 -4.45 5.22 15.93
N GLY A 14 -4.41 5.46 17.24
CA GLY A 14 -5.51 6.01 17.99
C GLY A 14 -5.53 7.54 17.93
N ALA A 15 -6.73 8.05 17.60
CA ALA A 15 -7.29 9.38 17.85
C ALA A 15 -6.72 10.60 17.08
N ALA A 16 -7.38 10.90 15.95
CA ALA A 16 -7.71 12.26 15.56
C ALA A 16 -9.17 12.28 15.05
N HIS A 17 -9.99 13.13 15.68
CA HIS A 17 -11.43 13.37 15.48
C HIS A 17 -12.11 12.80 14.22
N GLY A 18 -13.06 11.87 14.41
CA GLY A 18 -14.20 11.67 13.50
C GLY A 18 -14.50 10.25 13.05
N GLN A 19 -13.55 9.31 13.13
CA GLN A 19 -13.75 7.94 12.63
C GLN A 19 -14.10 6.98 13.77
N SER A 20 -15.21 6.28 13.61
CA SER A 20 -15.77 5.37 14.60
C SER A 20 -15.42 3.91 14.34
N THR A 21 -15.20 3.55 13.07
CA THR A 21 -14.93 2.17 12.64
C THR A 21 -13.82 2.13 11.59
N VAL A 22 -12.85 1.23 11.77
CA VAL A 22 -11.80 0.92 10.79
C VAL A 22 -11.72 -0.60 10.64
N GLY A 23 -11.66 -1.08 9.40
CA GLY A 23 -11.56 -2.50 9.09
C GLY A 23 -10.50 -2.81 8.04
N PHE A 24 -9.76 -3.89 8.26
CA PHE A 24 -8.76 -4.40 7.31
C PHE A 24 -9.25 -5.69 6.67
N GLY A 25 -9.14 -5.74 5.35
CA GLY A 25 -9.51 -6.89 4.53
C GLY A 25 -8.27 -7.65 4.04
N PRO A 26 -8.32 -8.22 2.83
CA PRO A 26 -7.26 -9.02 2.25
C PRO A 26 -5.92 -8.29 2.19
N TYR A 27 -4.83 -9.06 2.30
CA TYR A 27 -3.49 -8.52 2.22
C TYR A 27 -2.46 -9.53 1.70
N PHE A 28 -1.36 -8.98 1.21
CA PHE A 28 -0.09 -9.66 0.98
C PHE A 28 0.98 -8.82 1.68
N SER A 29 1.79 -9.42 2.57
CA SER A 29 2.77 -8.67 3.35
C SER A 29 4.07 -9.45 3.55
N LEU A 30 5.17 -8.71 3.58
CA LEU A 30 6.52 -9.19 3.85
C LEU A 30 7.17 -8.30 4.91
N GLY A 31 7.85 -8.93 5.86
CA GLY A 31 8.76 -8.29 6.79
C GLY A 31 8.48 -8.60 8.27
N PRO A 32 9.34 -8.08 9.16
CA PRO A 32 10.49 -7.25 8.83
C PRO A 32 11.64 -8.04 8.15
N THR A 33 12.42 -7.38 7.29
CA THR A 33 13.72 -7.91 6.81
C THR A 33 14.81 -7.72 7.87
N GLN A 34 15.85 -8.55 7.84
CA GLN A 34 17.11 -8.33 8.57
C GLN A 34 17.97 -7.20 7.97
N SER A 35 17.62 -6.71 6.78
CA SER A 35 18.20 -5.54 6.13
C SER A 35 17.22 -4.36 6.20
N TRP A 36 17.04 -3.64 5.09
CA TRP A 36 15.96 -2.67 4.88
C TRP A 36 15.70 -2.52 3.39
N ILE A 37 14.55 -1.99 3.01
CA ILE A 37 14.09 -1.88 1.62
C ILE A 37 14.62 -0.58 1.01
N ARG A 38 15.45 -0.66 -0.03
CA ARG A 38 15.90 0.50 -0.80
C ARG A 38 14.88 0.96 -1.82
N GLU A 39 14.20 0.01 -2.45
CA GLU A 39 13.31 0.32 -3.56
C GLU A 39 12.18 -0.70 -3.59
N ALA A 40 10.96 -0.21 -3.80
CA ALA A 40 9.81 -1.06 -4.03
C ALA A 40 8.97 -0.49 -5.16
N ASN A 41 8.52 -1.36 -6.06
CA ASN A 41 7.67 -1.01 -7.19
C ASN A 41 6.53 -2.01 -7.27
N THR A 42 5.33 -1.55 -7.58
CA THR A 42 4.19 -2.43 -7.90
C THR A 42 3.18 -1.68 -8.76
N THR A 43 2.35 -2.40 -9.51
CA THR A 43 1.27 -1.79 -10.31
C THR A 43 -0.09 -2.36 -9.92
N LEU A 44 -0.93 -1.53 -9.29
CA LEU A 44 -2.33 -1.85 -9.02
C LEU A 44 -3.14 -1.72 -10.32
N VAL A 45 -3.87 -2.77 -10.70
CA VAL A 45 -4.95 -2.66 -11.69
C VAL A 45 -6.22 -2.35 -10.93
N LEU A 46 -6.76 -1.15 -11.10
CA LEU A 46 -7.90 -0.70 -10.31
C LEU A 46 -9.15 -1.54 -10.59
N PRO A 47 -9.86 -2.01 -9.55
CA PRO A 47 -11.18 -2.59 -9.72
C PRO A 47 -12.22 -1.49 -9.97
N GLU A 48 -13.45 -1.90 -10.26
CA GLU A 48 -14.60 -1.01 -10.10
C GLU A 48 -14.64 -0.46 -8.67
N ALA A 49 -14.91 0.85 -8.54
CA ALA A 49 -15.19 1.44 -7.23
C ALA A 49 -16.46 0.80 -6.64
N PRO A 50 -16.58 0.70 -5.30
CA PRO A 50 -17.79 0.20 -4.67
C PRO A 50 -19.00 1.02 -5.12
N SER A 51 -20.13 0.36 -5.34
CA SER A 51 -21.39 1.00 -5.74
C SER A 51 -22.51 0.60 -4.77
N PRO A 52 -23.10 1.55 -4.02
CA PRO A 52 -22.74 2.97 -3.97
C PRO A 52 -21.37 3.21 -3.34
N GLN A 53 -20.67 4.28 -3.75
CA GLN A 53 -19.50 4.74 -3.01
C GLN A 53 -19.97 5.34 -1.68
N LYS A 54 -19.40 4.85 -0.58
CA LYS A 54 -19.63 5.32 0.78
C LYS A 54 -18.40 6.11 1.25
N ASP A 55 -18.14 6.18 2.55
CA ASP A 55 -16.92 6.80 3.11
C ASP A 55 -15.62 6.16 2.58
N ARG A 56 -14.49 6.36 3.26
CA ARG A 56 -13.17 5.99 2.73
C ARG A 56 -13.01 4.46 2.63
N LEU A 57 -12.94 3.96 1.41
CA LEU A 57 -12.41 2.63 1.10
C LEU A 57 -11.07 2.80 0.36
N ALA A 58 -9.97 2.38 0.99
CA ALA A 58 -8.62 2.54 0.48
C ALA A 58 -8.01 1.21 0.02
N LEU A 59 -7.34 1.24 -1.12
CA LEU A 59 -6.42 0.22 -1.59
C LEU A 59 -5.02 0.83 -1.54
N TRP A 60 -4.08 0.15 -0.91
CA TRP A 60 -2.70 0.61 -0.85
C TRP A 60 -1.72 -0.54 -0.81
N PRO A 61 -0.53 -0.35 -1.39
CA PRO A 61 0.71 -0.88 -0.89
C PRO A 61 1.45 0.17 -0.05
N GLY A 62 2.24 -0.28 0.92
CA GLY A 62 3.04 0.61 1.75
C GLY A 62 4.22 -0.08 2.40
N MET A 63 5.10 0.74 2.98
CA MET A 63 6.29 0.32 3.71
C MET A 63 6.27 0.91 5.11
N GLY A 64 6.22 0.03 6.12
CA GLY A 64 6.48 0.40 7.51
C GLY A 64 7.96 0.72 7.70
N THR A 65 8.26 1.80 8.41
CA THR A 65 9.63 2.31 8.55
C THR A 65 10.13 2.28 9.98
N SER A 66 11.46 2.32 10.15
CA SER A 66 12.10 2.43 11.46
C SER A 66 11.80 3.75 12.18
N GLY A 67 11.30 4.77 11.47
CA GLY A 67 10.81 6.02 12.04
C GLY A 67 9.44 5.91 12.70
N GLY A 68 8.71 4.80 12.47
CA GLY A 68 7.34 4.60 12.95
C GLY A 68 6.26 5.03 11.96
N ASP A 69 6.64 5.53 10.78
CA ASP A 69 5.69 6.00 9.78
C ASP A 69 5.39 4.92 8.72
N LEU A 70 4.29 5.14 8.00
CA LEU A 70 3.88 4.32 6.86
C LEU A 70 3.96 5.14 5.57
N ILE A 71 4.97 4.84 4.74
CA ILE A 71 5.12 5.39 3.39
C ILE A 71 4.23 4.57 2.46
N GLN A 72 3.25 5.20 1.81
CA GLN A 72 2.20 4.49 1.07
C GLN A 72 1.64 5.33 -0.06
N ALA A 73 1.33 4.70 -1.18
CA ALA A 73 0.48 5.28 -2.21
C ALA A 73 -0.95 4.78 -2.01
N LEU A 74 -1.91 5.67 -2.24
CA LEU A 74 -3.31 5.41 -1.96
C LEU A 74 -4.10 5.42 -3.27
N ALA A 75 -5.07 4.52 -3.37
CA ALA A 75 -6.23 4.63 -4.24
C ALA A 75 -7.49 4.54 -3.36
N VAL A 76 -8.26 5.62 -3.27
CA VAL A 76 -9.39 5.72 -2.32
C VAL A 76 -10.68 6.04 -3.05
N SER A 77 -11.72 5.29 -2.70
CA SER A 77 -13.10 5.61 -3.05
C SER A 77 -13.69 6.46 -1.93
N PHE A 78 -14.42 7.51 -2.32
CA PHE A 78 -15.08 8.45 -1.41
C PHE A 78 -16.56 8.58 -1.74
N SER A 79 -17.35 9.05 -0.76
CA SER A 79 -18.78 9.29 -0.92
C SER A 79 -19.03 10.48 -1.83
N ASP A 80 -18.11 11.45 -1.80
CA ASP A 80 -18.01 12.55 -2.74
C ASP A 80 -16.60 12.60 -3.36
N PRO A 81 -16.34 11.83 -4.43
CA PRO A 81 -15.04 11.80 -5.08
C PRO A 81 -14.70 13.13 -5.79
N ASN A 82 -15.70 13.96 -6.10
CA ASN A 82 -15.49 15.25 -6.74
C ASN A 82 -14.83 16.26 -5.80
N SER A 83 -15.32 16.35 -4.56
CA SER A 83 -14.72 17.27 -3.57
C SER A 83 -13.33 16.84 -3.11
N ASN A 84 -12.98 15.55 -3.19
CA ASN A 84 -11.67 15.05 -2.79
C ASN A 84 -10.61 15.29 -3.88
N CYS A 85 -10.82 14.77 -5.09
CA CYS A 85 -9.80 14.86 -6.15
C CYS A 85 -10.33 15.33 -7.52
N GLY A 86 -11.56 15.84 -7.59
CA GLY A 86 -12.21 16.22 -8.86
C GLY A 86 -12.71 15.02 -9.68
N ALA A 87 -12.80 13.85 -9.07
CA ALA A 87 -13.28 12.62 -9.71
C ALA A 87 -14.81 12.63 -9.92
N SER A 88 -15.28 11.79 -10.83
CA SER A 88 -16.70 11.47 -11.00
C SER A 88 -17.11 10.27 -10.14
N SER A 89 -18.42 10.11 -9.90
CA SER A 89 -18.94 8.89 -9.27
C SER A 89 -18.49 7.64 -10.05
N GLY A 90 -18.03 6.62 -9.32
CA GLY A 90 -17.45 5.40 -9.86
C GLY A 90 -15.93 5.46 -10.06
N GLN A 91 -15.28 6.60 -9.87
CA GLN A 91 -13.83 6.75 -9.97
C GLN A 91 -13.15 6.71 -8.60
N TRP A 92 -11.87 6.36 -8.62
CA TRP A 92 -10.95 6.39 -7.49
C TRP A 92 -10.18 7.71 -7.46
N CYS A 93 -9.75 8.13 -6.27
CA CYS A 93 -8.76 9.18 -6.08
C CYS A 93 -7.41 8.55 -5.72
N THR A 94 -6.34 8.92 -6.44
CA THR A 94 -5.02 8.30 -6.29
C THR A 94 -3.91 9.32 -6.01
N TRP A 95 -2.98 9.00 -5.11
CA TRP A 95 -1.84 9.88 -4.78
C TRP A 95 -0.71 9.17 -4.03
N ALA A 96 0.46 9.83 -3.99
CA ALA A 96 1.58 9.44 -3.13
C ALA A 96 1.38 9.99 -1.71
N SER A 97 1.61 9.20 -0.66
CA SER A 97 1.21 9.57 0.70
C SER A 97 2.16 9.05 1.79
N THR A 98 2.12 9.65 2.97
CA THR A 98 2.78 9.10 4.16
C THR A 98 1.95 9.39 5.39
N LEU A 99 1.79 8.39 6.25
CA LEU A 99 1.19 8.55 7.57
C LEU A 99 2.30 8.74 8.60
N GLU A 100 2.48 9.99 9.05
CA GLU A 100 3.46 10.43 10.07
C GLU A 100 2.70 11.19 11.17
N GLY A 101 1.96 10.44 12.01
CA GLY A 101 0.97 10.98 12.96
C GLY A 101 -0.26 11.65 12.31
N THR A 102 -0.11 12.20 11.11
CA THR A 102 -1.15 12.71 10.22
C THR A 102 -0.89 12.22 8.79
N GLN A 103 -1.90 12.29 7.93
CA GLN A 103 -1.76 11.91 6.53
C GLN A 103 -1.17 13.09 5.73
N LEU A 104 0.03 12.89 5.20
CA LEU A 104 0.68 13.77 4.22
C LEU A 104 0.43 13.23 2.81
N GLY A 105 0.22 14.11 1.84
CA GLY A 105 -0.12 13.70 0.48
C GLY A 105 0.53 14.58 -0.59
N GLY A 106 0.82 13.97 -1.74
CA GLY A 106 1.09 14.66 -3.00
C GLY A 106 -0.20 15.13 -3.66
N LYS A 107 -0.16 15.30 -4.99
CA LYS A 107 -1.33 15.71 -5.78
C LYS A 107 -2.32 14.55 -5.89
N GLU A 108 -3.57 14.75 -5.48
CA GLU A 108 -4.64 13.79 -5.70
C GLU A 108 -5.15 13.86 -7.14
N VAL A 109 -5.27 12.68 -7.79
CA VAL A 109 -5.65 12.58 -9.19
C VAL A 109 -6.68 11.46 -9.39
N PRO A 110 -7.79 11.74 -10.12
CA PRO A 110 -8.77 10.72 -10.47
C PRO A 110 -8.18 9.57 -11.29
N ALA A 111 -8.67 8.36 -11.04
CA ALA A 111 -8.37 7.17 -11.82
C ALA A 111 -9.63 6.31 -11.98
N SER A 112 -9.72 5.57 -13.08
CA SER A 112 -10.89 4.75 -13.42
C SER A 112 -10.59 3.27 -13.25
N ALA A 113 -11.64 2.46 -13.17
CA ALA A 113 -11.50 1.00 -13.20
C ALA A 113 -10.70 0.56 -14.45
N GLY A 114 -9.79 -0.40 -14.27
CA GLY A 114 -8.89 -0.88 -15.31
C GLY A 114 -7.62 -0.06 -15.52
N ASP A 115 -7.55 1.17 -15.00
CA ASP A 115 -6.30 1.94 -15.03
C ASP A 115 -5.20 1.21 -14.26
N LYS A 116 -3.97 1.35 -14.76
CA LYS A 116 -2.76 0.81 -14.13
C LYS A 116 -2.11 1.89 -13.29
N VAL A 117 -2.20 1.76 -11.97
CA VAL A 117 -1.59 2.68 -11.01
C VAL A 117 -0.27 2.08 -10.54
N THR A 118 0.84 2.57 -11.09
CA THR A 118 2.19 2.17 -10.67
C THR A 118 2.65 3.02 -9.50
N MET A 119 3.05 2.36 -8.42
CA MET A 119 3.43 2.96 -7.15
C MET A 119 4.88 2.57 -6.88
N HIS A 120 5.76 3.58 -6.89
CA HIS A 120 7.20 3.42 -6.80
C HIS A 120 7.73 4.18 -5.59
N TYR A 121 8.60 3.53 -4.83
CA TYR A 121 9.24 4.09 -3.64
C TYR A 121 10.73 3.84 -3.73
N LYS A 122 11.56 4.87 -3.56
CA LYS A 122 13.01 4.72 -3.63
C LYS A 122 13.72 5.56 -2.58
N TYR A 123 14.57 4.91 -1.79
CA TYR A 123 15.46 5.58 -0.87
C TYR A 123 16.53 6.36 -1.63
N ASN A 124 16.70 7.63 -1.28
CA ASN A 124 17.63 8.55 -1.87
C ASN A 124 18.78 8.81 -0.88
N ASP A 125 19.94 8.21 -1.13
CA ASP A 125 21.11 8.33 -0.22
C ASP A 125 21.60 9.77 -0.05
N SER A 126 21.33 10.67 -1.02
CA SER A 126 21.77 12.07 -0.93
C SER A 126 20.90 12.91 0.00
N THR A 127 19.63 12.54 0.15
CA THR A 127 18.66 13.29 0.97
C THR A 127 18.26 12.56 2.24
N GLY A 128 18.51 11.25 2.32
CA GLY A 128 18.05 10.38 3.41
C GLY A 128 16.54 10.15 3.40
N LYS A 129 15.85 10.41 2.28
CA LYS A 129 14.38 10.32 2.14
C LYS A 129 13.97 9.17 1.22
N TYR A 130 12.73 8.73 1.34
CA TYR A 130 12.08 7.95 0.29
C TYR A 130 11.35 8.90 -0.65
N ASP A 131 11.74 8.86 -1.92
CA ASP A 131 11.05 9.52 -3.02
C ASP A 131 9.96 8.55 -3.54
N GLN A 132 8.72 9.02 -3.52
CA GLN A 132 7.55 8.30 -3.97
C GLN A 132 7.08 8.87 -5.31
N THR A 133 6.71 7.98 -6.22
CA THR A 133 6.08 8.34 -7.50
C THR A 133 4.86 7.47 -7.72
N VAL A 134 3.72 8.10 -8.00
CA VAL A 134 2.50 7.44 -8.47
C VAL A 134 2.27 7.82 -9.92
N SER A 135 2.11 6.79 -10.75
CA SER A 135 1.85 6.94 -12.18
C SER A 135 0.54 6.26 -12.56
N ILE A 136 -0.26 6.89 -13.41
CA ILE A 136 -1.46 6.29 -14.01
C ILE A 136 -1.15 6.01 -15.47
N ASN A 137 -1.27 4.76 -15.89
CA ASN A 137 -1.02 4.32 -17.27
C ASN A 137 0.35 4.77 -17.83
N GLY A 138 1.36 4.86 -16.94
CA GLY A 138 2.73 5.24 -17.28
C GLY A 138 3.04 6.74 -17.18
N GLU A 139 2.06 7.59 -16.89
CA GLU A 139 2.28 9.03 -16.66
C GLU A 139 2.38 9.33 -15.17
N VAL A 140 3.44 10.01 -14.73
CA VAL A 140 3.61 10.44 -13.34
C VAL A 140 2.58 11.51 -12.99
N VAL A 141 1.73 11.24 -12.00
CA VAL A 141 0.64 12.14 -11.60
C VAL A 141 0.80 12.71 -10.19
N SER A 142 1.54 12.03 -9.31
CA SER A 142 1.79 12.46 -7.95
C SER A 142 3.16 12.03 -7.46
N THR A 143 3.79 12.88 -6.65
CA THR A 143 5.07 12.60 -5.98
C THR A 143 5.05 13.09 -4.54
N LEU A 144 5.82 12.43 -3.67
CA LEU A 144 6.04 12.86 -2.29
C LEU A 144 7.43 12.38 -1.84
N SER A 145 8.16 13.18 -1.06
CA SER A 145 9.46 12.78 -0.52
C SER A 145 9.45 12.86 1.00
N THR A 146 9.66 11.73 1.67
CA THR A 146 9.47 11.62 3.13
C THR A 146 10.73 11.14 3.84
N SER A 147 11.07 11.77 4.96
CA SER A 147 12.17 11.36 5.84
C SER A 147 11.60 10.52 6.99
N SER A 148 11.81 9.20 6.96
CA SER A 148 11.31 8.32 8.03
C SER A 148 12.23 7.12 8.32
N GLY A 149 13.55 7.35 8.30
CA GLY A 149 14.51 6.26 8.53
C GLY A 149 14.49 5.22 7.40
N GLN A 150 14.47 3.93 7.74
CA GLN A 150 14.62 2.82 6.81
C GLN A 150 13.37 1.94 6.77
N ALA A 151 12.88 1.59 5.58
CA ALA A 151 11.73 0.71 5.38
C ALA A 151 12.08 -0.73 5.77
N GLN A 152 11.26 -1.33 6.63
CA GLN A 152 11.53 -2.65 7.24
C GLN A 152 10.69 -3.76 6.63
N GLY A 153 9.53 -3.42 6.07
CA GLY A 153 8.62 -4.36 5.43
C GLY A 153 7.84 -3.68 4.32
N TRP A 154 7.15 -4.48 3.52
CA TRP A 154 6.30 -4.02 2.43
C TRP A 154 5.06 -4.89 2.38
N GLY A 155 3.89 -4.29 2.15
CA GLY A 155 2.67 -5.05 1.98
C GLY A 155 1.55 -4.24 1.37
N THR A 156 0.46 -4.92 1.03
CA THR A 156 -0.78 -4.35 0.54
C THR A 156 -1.85 -4.42 1.62
N ALA A 157 -2.83 -3.53 1.62
CA ALA A 157 -4.07 -3.73 2.33
C ALA A 157 -5.27 -3.17 1.58
N VAL A 158 -6.44 -3.66 2.00
CA VAL A 158 -7.75 -3.10 1.68
C VAL A 158 -8.33 -2.62 3.01
N GLU A 159 -8.59 -1.32 3.11
CA GLU A 159 -8.97 -0.66 4.35
C GLU A 159 -10.31 0.06 4.17
N CYS A 160 -11.26 -0.20 5.06
CA CYS A 160 -12.51 0.54 5.13
C CYS A 160 -12.52 1.46 6.35
N GLN A 161 -13.20 2.59 6.23
CA GLN A 161 -13.46 3.51 7.33
C GLN A 161 -14.94 3.90 7.34
N ASP A 162 -15.54 3.89 8.54
CA ASP A 162 -16.93 4.27 8.80
C ASP A 162 -17.92 3.56 7.87
N ASP A 163 -18.76 4.28 7.12
CA ASP A 163 -19.81 3.66 6.31
C ASP A 163 -19.24 2.78 5.17
N ALA A 164 -17.98 2.97 4.78
CA ALA A 164 -17.31 2.07 3.84
C ALA A 164 -17.13 0.66 4.40
N CYS A 165 -17.19 0.47 5.73
CA CYS A 165 -17.16 -0.85 6.35
C CYS A 165 -18.48 -1.64 6.25
N GLN A 166 -19.43 -1.11 5.46
CA GLN A 166 -20.62 -1.82 4.98
C GLN A 166 -20.62 -1.89 3.44
N SER A 167 -19.43 -1.92 2.82
CA SER A 167 -19.25 -1.99 1.37
C SER A 167 -18.44 -3.22 0.96
N THR A 168 -18.34 -3.43 -0.35
CA THR A 168 -17.53 -4.50 -0.93
C THR A 168 -16.37 -3.90 -1.70
N ALA A 169 -15.14 -4.28 -1.35
CA ALA A 169 -13.98 -4.06 -2.21
C ALA A 169 -13.98 -5.09 -3.34
N GLY A 170 -13.90 -4.61 -4.58
CA GLY A 170 -13.78 -5.47 -5.76
C GLY A 170 -12.47 -6.27 -5.77
N ALA A 171 -12.50 -7.47 -6.31
CA ALA A 171 -11.29 -8.24 -6.56
C ALA A 171 -10.37 -7.47 -7.50
N HIS A 172 -9.08 -7.45 -7.20
CA HIS A 172 -8.09 -6.69 -7.96
C HIS A 172 -6.73 -7.39 -7.90
N LYS A 173 -5.73 -6.79 -8.53
CA LYS A 173 -4.39 -7.36 -8.57
C LYS A 173 -3.31 -6.30 -8.57
N TYR A 174 -2.19 -6.68 -7.98
CA TYR A 174 -0.93 -5.99 -8.11
C TYR A 174 -0.03 -6.79 -9.07
N LEU A 175 0.59 -6.09 -10.01
CA LEU A 175 1.44 -6.65 -11.05
C LEU A 175 2.89 -6.20 -10.84
N ASP A 176 3.81 -7.06 -11.26
CA ASP A 176 5.24 -6.75 -11.42
C ASP A 176 5.84 -6.11 -10.16
N THR A 177 5.56 -6.74 -9.01
CA THR A 177 6.06 -6.29 -7.72
C THR A 177 7.53 -6.62 -7.61
N THR A 178 8.35 -5.63 -7.30
CA THR A 178 9.78 -5.80 -7.02
C THR A 178 10.14 -5.10 -5.71
N ILE A 179 10.89 -5.77 -4.85
CA ILE A 179 11.41 -5.23 -3.59
C ILE A 179 12.93 -5.45 -3.58
N ILE A 180 13.69 -4.36 -3.55
CA ILE A 180 15.15 -4.39 -3.52
C ILE A 180 15.60 -4.02 -2.11
N LEU A 181 16.32 -4.92 -1.46
CA LEU A 181 16.87 -4.73 -0.13
C LEU A 181 18.23 -4.02 -0.18
N ASN A 182 18.66 -3.44 0.93
CA ASN A 182 19.98 -2.82 1.06
C ASN A 182 21.12 -3.84 1.13
N ALA A 183 20.87 -5.03 1.66
CA ALA A 183 21.77 -6.17 1.66
C ALA A 183 20.96 -7.46 1.40
N GLU A 184 21.65 -8.53 1.01
CA GLU A 184 21.06 -9.86 0.86
C GLU A 184 20.37 -10.31 2.16
N ASP A 185 19.13 -10.77 2.05
CA ASP A 185 18.40 -11.42 3.15
C ASP A 185 17.50 -12.52 2.56
N ASN A 186 18.03 -13.74 2.50
CA ASN A 186 17.28 -14.90 2.02
C ASN A 186 16.09 -15.27 2.91
N SER A 187 16.08 -14.86 4.17
CA SER A 187 14.98 -15.16 5.10
C SER A 187 13.79 -14.22 4.95
N PHE A 188 13.94 -13.12 4.21
CA PHE A 188 12.84 -12.16 4.00
C PHE A 188 11.62 -12.83 3.36
N GLY A 189 11.82 -13.75 2.41
CA GLY A 189 10.71 -14.49 1.79
C GLY A 189 9.95 -15.39 2.76
N ASP A 190 10.59 -15.85 3.83
CA ASP A 190 9.95 -16.69 4.87
C ASP A 190 8.97 -15.88 5.74
N THR A 191 9.05 -14.55 5.69
CA THR A 191 8.14 -13.65 6.42
C THR A 191 6.80 -13.45 5.70
N LEU A 192 6.63 -14.04 4.51
CA LEU A 192 5.43 -13.87 3.70
C LEU A 192 4.17 -14.26 4.47
N SER A 193 3.29 -13.28 4.65
CA SER A 193 1.95 -13.48 5.19
C SER A 193 0.91 -13.05 4.16
N ILE A 194 -0.10 -13.89 3.96
CA ILE A 194 -1.17 -13.66 2.99
C ILE A 194 -2.50 -13.97 3.66
N ASN A 195 -3.48 -13.09 3.46
CA ASN A 195 -4.87 -13.30 3.84
C ASN A 195 -5.78 -12.96 2.65
N GLU A 196 -6.71 -13.87 2.34
CA GLU A 196 -7.71 -13.68 1.27
C GLU A 196 -7.11 -13.19 -0.06
N ALA A 197 -5.90 -13.63 -0.36
CA ALA A 197 -5.18 -13.31 -1.58
C ALA A 197 -4.37 -14.53 -2.05
N SER A 198 -3.88 -14.46 -3.28
CA SER A 198 -2.96 -15.46 -3.85
C SER A 198 -1.85 -14.76 -4.61
N SER A 199 -0.75 -15.45 -4.89
CA SER A 199 0.34 -14.89 -5.68
C SER A 199 0.92 -15.89 -6.67
N SER A 200 1.65 -15.38 -7.66
CA SER A 200 2.46 -16.19 -8.59
C SER A 200 3.68 -16.86 -7.93
N GLY A 201 3.86 -16.68 -6.62
CA GLY A 201 5.06 -17.07 -5.89
C GLY A 201 6.09 -15.95 -5.85
N LEU A 202 6.74 -15.81 -4.69
CA LEU A 202 7.85 -14.91 -4.47
C LEU A 202 9.15 -15.57 -4.93
N SER A 203 9.99 -14.83 -5.65
CA SER A 203 11.27 -15.35 -6.15
C SER A 203 12.40 -14.35 -6.02
N THR A 204 13.62 -14.86 -5.92
CA THR A 204 14.87 -14.10 -5.88
C THR A 204 15.91 -14.81 -6.75
N SER A 205 16.80 -14.06 -7.39
CA SER A 205 17.90 -14.60 -8.21
C SER A 205 19.29 -14.16 -7.74
N ASP A 206 19.35 -13.29 -6.73
CA ASP A 206 20.54 -12.63 -6.22
C ASP A 206 20.62 -12.77 -4.69
N ASN A 207 20.41 -14.01 -4.19
CA ASN A 207 20.53 -14.36 -2.77
C ASN A 207 19.68 -13.50 -1.81
N GLY A 208 18.48 -13.11 -2.22
CA GLY A 208 17.53 -12.39 -1.39
C GLY A 208 17.81 -10.89 -1.36
N LYS A 209 18.56 -10.37 -2.32
CA LYS A 209 18.78 -8.93 -2.49
C LYS A 209 17.61 -8.29 -3.24
N THR A 210 17.04 -8.98 -4.22
CA THR A 210 15.89 -8.55 -5.03
C THR A 210 14.82 -9.63 -5.01
N TRP A 211 13.65 -9.26 -4.50
CA TRP A 211 12.48 -10.11 -4.42
C TRP A 211 11.44 -9.67 -5.44
N THR A 212 10.88 -10.63 -6.18
CA THR A 212 9.92 -10.35 -7.24
C THR A 212 8.67 -11.23 -7.15
N VAL A 213 7.52 -10.65 -7.48
CA VAL A 213 6.23 -11.33 -7.64
C VAL A 213 5.54 -10.77 -8.88
N SER A 214 5.31 -11.61 -9.89
CA SER A 214 4.66 -11.18 -11.14
C SER A 214 3.21 -10.78 -10.93
N THR A 215 2.47 -11.49 -10.07
CA THR A 215 1.06 -11.17 -9.79
C THR A 215 0.70 -11.51 -8.35
N ILE A 216 0.06 -10.56 -7.68
CA ILE A 216 -0.65 -10.74 -6.41
C ILE A 216 -2.13 -10.50 -6.71
N ASN A 217 -2.97 -11.52 -6.53
CA ASN A 217 -4.42 -11.40 -6.69
C ASN A 217 -5.04 -11.19 -5.32
N ILE A 218 -5.78 -10.09 -5.17
CA ILE A 218 -6.58 -9.79 -3.99
C ILE A 218 -8.02 -10.21 -4.25
N ASN A 219 -8.58 -11.04 -3.37
CA ASN A 219 -9.98 -11.45 -3.48
C ASN A 219 -10.90 -10.26 -3.20
N SER A 220 -12.13 -10.33 -3.71
CA SER A 220 -13.17 -9.41 -3.30
C SER A 220 -13.51 -9.65 -1.83
N HIS A 221 -13.77 -8.58 -1.09
CA HIS A 221 -14.05 -8.64 0.34
C HIS A 221 -15.23 -7.74 0.70
N THR A 222 -16.20 -8.28 1.42
CA THR A 222 -17.37 -7.54 1.93
C THR A 222 -17.22 -7.31 3.41
N TYR A 223 -17.16 -6.04 3.80
CA TYR A 223 -17.11 -5.63 5.19
C TYR A 223 -18.52 -5.67 5.80
N ASN A 224 -18.59 -6.11 7.05
CA ASN A 224 -19.82 -6.14 7.86
C ASN A 224 -19.48 -5.70 9.30
N LEU A 225 -18.88 -4.51 9.43
CA LEU A 225 -18.47 -3.93 10.72
C LEU A 225 -19.44 -2.83 11.17
#